data_AF-A0A4Z0D5T3-F1
#
_entry.id   AF-A0A4Z0D5T3-F1
#
_cell.length_a   1.000
_cell.length_b   1.000
_cell.length_c   1.000
_cell.angle_alpha   90.00
_cell.angle_beta   90.00
_cell.angle_gamma   90.00
#
_symmetry.space_group_name_H-M   'P 1'
#
loop_
_entity.id
_entity.type
_entity.pdbx_description
1 polymer ?
#
loop_
_entity_poly.entity_id
_entity_poly.type
_entity_poly.pdbx_seq_one_letter_code
_entity_poly.pdbx_strand_id
1 'polypeptide(L)'
;MKNNKKWYLGYLISLVLLIVIFTLDLNRSTQTAVTILFSFVLAITHVNVIHNKMIAKDKEYNILSKDERNEMIRDKVNAMNSVVLISFIGIITVVFIVYEWYIPAIIAGSMIVIDPIIMIFISRFYEKRY
;
A
#
# COMPACT_ATOMS: atom_id res chain seq x y z
N MET A 1 23.14 -0.46 11.99
CA MET A 1 21.80 0.03 11.57
C MET A 1 21.97 1.39 10.90
N LYS A 2 22.16 1.42 9.58
CA LYS A 2 22.51 2.65 8.83
C LYS A 2 21.34 2.95 7.90
N ASN A 3 20.79 4.17 7.95
CA ASN A 3 19.85 4.78 7.01
C ASN A 3 18.31 4.64 7.14
N ASN A 4 17.75 4.34 8.32
CA ASN A 4 16.29 4.35 8.51
C ASN A 4 15.62 5.74 8.30
N LYS A 5 16.41 6.83 8.26
CA LYS A 5 15.92 8.19 8.04
C LYS A 5 15.49 8.47 6.58
N LYS A 6 15.93 7.67 5.60
CA LYS A 6 15.66 7.93 4.18
C LYS A 6 14.17 7.93 3.84
N TRP A 7 13.40 7.03 4.44
CA TRP A 7 11.96 6.95 4.20
C TRP A 7 11.19 8.15 4.76
N TYR A 8 11.71 8.85 5.78
CA TYR A 8 11.09 10.08 6.27
C TYR A 8 11.10 11.22 5.24
N LEU A 9 12.00 11.17 4.24
CA LEU A 9 11.98 12.11 3.12
C LEU A 9 10.68 12.02 2.32
N GLY A 10 10.10 10.81 2.23
CA GLY A 10 8.82 10.61 1.57
C GLY A 10 7.67 11.36 2.24
N TYR A 11 7.68 11.50 3.57
CA TYR A 11 6.68 12.33 4.27
C TYR A 11 6.84 13.81 3.94
N LEU A 12 8.08 14.27 3.78
CA LEU A 12 8.35 15.66 3.39
C LEU A 12 7.84 15.91 1.96
N ILE A 13 8.06 14.98 1.04
CA ILE A 13 7.52 15.04 -0.33
C ILE A 13 5.99 15.02 -0.31
N SER A 14 5.36 14.13 0.46
CA SER A 14 3.90 14.08 0.62
C SER A 14 3.35 15.39 1.19
N LEU A 15 4.03 16.01 2.16
CA LEU A 15 3.61 17.30 2.73
C LEU A 15 3.64 18.42 1.69
N VAL A 16 4.69 18.47 0.86
CA VAL A 16 4.78 19.44 -0.25
C VAL A 16 3.66 19.22 -1.27
N LEU A 17 3.39 17.97 -1.66
CA LEU A 17 2.29 17.63 -2.58
C LEU A 17 0.93 18.05 -2.01
N LEU A 18 0.72 17.85 -0.70
CA LEU A 18 -0.51 18.28 -0.02
C LEU A 18 -0.66 19.81 -0.08
N ILE A 19 0.40 20.56 0.22
CA ILE A 19 0.40 22.02 0.13
C ILE A 19 0.07 22.47 -1.29
N VAL A 20 0.66 21.84 -2.31
CA VAL A 20 0.39 22.14 -3.73
C VAL A 20 -1.09 21.93 -4.07
N ILE A 21 -1.71 20.83 -3.61
CA ILE A 21 -3.13 20.55 -3.86
C ILE A 21 -4.04 21.62 -3.23
N PHE A 22 -3.68 22.16 -2.06
CA PHE A 22 -4.50 23.14 -1.33
C PHE A 22 -4.23 24.60 -1.70
N THR A 23 -3.06 24.93 -2.24
CA THR A 23 -2.65 26.32 -2.49
C THR A 23 -2.70 26.74 -3.95
N LEU A 24 -2.58 25.80 -4.89
CA LEU A 24 -2.71 26.08 -6.32
C LEU A 24 -4.11 25.74 -6.83
N ASP A 25 -4.69 26.66 -7.60
CA ASP A 25 -5.87 26.40 -8.43
C ASP A 25 -5.49 25.55 -9.64
N LEU A 26 -5.37 24.24 -9.40
CA LEU A 26 -5.06 23.25 -10.43
C LEU A 26 -6.32 22.88 -11.22
N ASN A 27 -6.16 22.62 -12.53
CA ASN A 27 -7.22 22.00 -13.32
C ASN A 27 -7.60 20.62 -12.73
N ARG A 28 -8.87 20.22 -12.85
CA ARG A 28 -9.44 18.99 -12.27
C ARG A 28 -8.66 17.73 -12.63
N SER A 29 -8.15 17.63 -13.86
CA SER A 29 -7.31 16.52 -14.30
C SER A 29 -5.96 16.50 -13.57
N THR A 30 -5.30 17.67 -13.45
CA THR A 30 -4.01 17.82 -12.76
C THR A 30 -4.15 17.61 -11.27
N GLN A 31 -5.21 18.14 -10.65
CA GLN A 31 -5.50 17.97 -9.23
C GLN A 31 -5.68 16.48 -8.89
N THR A 32 -6.43 15.75 -9.72
CA THR A 32 -6.59 14.29 -9.55
C THR A 32 -5.25 13.57 -9.64
N ALA A 33 -4.44 13.86 -10.66
CA ALA A 33 -3.14 13.21 -10.85
C ALA A 33 -2.19 13.45 -9.66
N VAL A 34 -2.11 14.69 -9.17
CA VAL A 34 -1.28 15.06 -8.01
C VAL A 34 -1.80 14.39 -6.73
N THR A 35 -3.11 14.26 -6.58
CA THR A 35 -3.73 13.57 -5.43
C THR A 35 -3.43 12.07 -5.42
N ILE A 36 -3.49 11.42 -6.58
CA ILE A 36 -3.07 10.02 -6.73
C ILE A 36 -1.60 9.88 -6.33
N LEU A 37 -0.73 10.72 -6.89
CA LEU A 37 0.71 10.71 -6.59
C LEU A 37 0.98 10.91 -5.09
N PHE A 38 0.30 11.87 -4.46
CA PHE A 38 0.36 12.12 -3.02
C PHE A 38 0.01 10.87 -2.21
N SER A 39 -1.12 10.23 -2.54
CA SER A 39 -1.59 9.02 -1.86
C SER A 39 -0.59 7.87 -1.97
N PHE A 40 -0.05 7.63 -3.18
CA PHE A 40 0.97 6.60 -3.40
C PHE A 40 2.24 6.85 -2.59
N VAL A 41 2.80 8.06 -2.66
CA VAL A 41 4.04 8.39 -1.93
C VAL A 41 3.83 8.28 -0.42
N LEU A 42 2.68 8.75 0.09
CA LEU A 42 2.37 8.68 1.51
C LEU A 42 2.23 7.23 1.99
N ALA A 43 1.48 6.41 1.24
CA ALA A 43 1.25 5.00 1.58
C ALA A 43 2.56 4.21 1.62
N ILE A 44 3.37 4.28 0.55
CA ILE A 44 4.67 3.58 0.47
C ILE A 44 5.58 4.02 1.61
N THR A 45 5.64 5.32 1.87
CA THR A 45 6.47 5.87 2.94
C THR A 45 6.02 5.36 4.31
N HIS A 46 4.73 5.43 4.59
CA HIS A 46 4.16 5.06 5.88
C HIS A 46 4.39 3.58 6.20
N VAL A 47 4.14 2.69 5.24
CA VAL A 47 4.40 1.25 5.40
C VAL A 47 5.87 0.98 5.70
N ASN A 48 6.79 1.58 4.93
CA ASN A 48 8.23 1.38 5.12
C ASN A 48 8.74 1.94 6.46
N VAL A 49 8.23 3.08 6.91
CA VAL A 49 8.62 3.67 8.21
C VAL A 49 8.14 2.78 9.35
N ILE A 50 6.90 2.31 9.33
CA ILE A 50 6.37 1.42 10.36
C ILE A 50 7.14 0.09 10.34
N HIS A 51 7.35 -0.53 9.19
CA HIS A 51 8.10 -1.77 9.07
C HIS A 51 9.51 -1.66 9.70
N ASN A 52 10.26 -0.62 9.34
CA ASN A 52 11.59 -0.37 9.91
C ASN A 52 11.55 -0.10 11.43
N LYS A 53 10.49 0.56 11.91
CA LYS A 53 10.29 0.80 13.35
C LYS A 53 9.98 -0.49 14.10
N MET A 54 9.19 -1.39 13.51
CA MET A 54 8.87 -2.70 14.08
C MET A 54 10.10 -3.60 14.14
N ILE A 55 10.89 -3.71 13.06
CA ILE A 55 12.17 -4.46 13.07
C ILE A 55 13.12 -3.96 14.17
N ALA A 56 13.18 -2.65 14.40
CA ALA A 56 14.11 -2.07 15.37
C ALA A 56 13.65 -2.23 16.83
N LYS A 57 12.34 -2.21 17.10
CA LYS A 57 11.80 -2.20 18.46
C LYS A 57 11.31 -3.57 18.93
N ASP A 58 10.84 -4.41 18.00
CA ASP A 58 10.21 -5.68 18.30
C ASP A 58 11.12 -6.83 17.86
N LYS A 59 11.66 -7.55 18.84
CA LYS A 59 12.53 -8.71 18.63
C LYS A 59 11.77 -9.87 17.99
N GLU A 60 10.54 -10.11 18.42
CA GLU A 60 9.71 -11.20 17.91
C GLU A 60 9.35 -10.95 16.45
N TYR A 61 8.93 -9.72 16.11
CA TYR A 61 8.70 -9.32 14.73
C TYR A 61 9.95 -9.48 13.85
N ASN A 62 11.13 -9.07 14.33
CA ASN A 62 12.37 -9.20 13.57
C ASN A 62 12.74 -10.67 13.29
N ILE A 63 12.50 -11.57 14.26
CA ILE A 63 12.75 -13.01 14.08
C ILE A 63 11.73 -13.60 13.09
N LEU A 64 10.44 -13.37 13.31
CA LEU A 64 9.36 -13.89 12.44
C LEU A 64 9.46 -13.35 11.01
N SER A 65 9.94 -12.12 10.82
CA SER A 65 10.13 -11.52 9.50
C SER A 65 11.25 -12.16 8.67
N LYS A 66 12.17 -12.88 9.33
CA LYS A 66 13.34 -13.55 8.74
C LYS A 66 13.25 -15.07 8.81
N ASP A 67 12.12 -15.59 9.29
CA ASP A 67 11.87 -17.01 9.33
C ASP A 67 11.63 -17.52 7.89
N GLU A 68 12.44 -18.49 7.47
CA GLU A 68 12.40 -19.10 6.14
C GLU A 68 11.01 -19.70 5.85
N ARG A 69 10.34 -20.25 6.87
CA ARG A 69 8.98 -20.80 6.71
C ARG A 69 7.97 -19.70 6.38
N ASN A 70 8.08 -18.55 7.06
CA ASN A 70 7.21 -17.40 6.77
C ASN A 70 7.50 -16.80 5.40
N GLU A 71 8.76 -16.80 4.97
CA GLU A 71 9.15 -16.36 3.63
C GLU A 71 8.52 -17.26 2.55
N MET A 72 8.58 -18.59 2.71
CA MET A 72 7.95 -19.54 1.79
C MET A 72 6.42 -19.42 1.73
N ILE A 73 5.76 -19.22 2.88
CA ILE A 73 4.31 -18.98 2.92
C ILE A 73 3.98 -17.67 2.20
N ARG A 74 4.73 -16.60 2.49
CA ARG A 74 4.55 -15.30 1.86
C ARG A 74 4.75 -15.37 0.35
N ASP A 75 5.72 -16.11 -0.15
CA ASP A 75 5.96 -16.22 -1.60
C ASP A 75 4.81 -16.94 -2.31
N LYS A 76 4.25 -18.00 -1.73
CA LYS A 76 3.06 -18.67 -2.28
C LYS A 76 1.83 -17.78 -2.26
N VAL A 77 1.65 -17.04 -1.18
CA VAL A 77 0.52 -16.12 -0.99
C VAL A 77 0.66 -14.90 -1.90
N ASN A 78 1.85 -14.32 -2.05
CA ASN A 78 2.14 -13.19 -2.94
C ASN A 78 2.06 -13.58 -4.42
N ALA A 79 2.46 -14.79 -4.78
CA ALA A 79 2.25 -15.30 -6.14
C ALA A 79 0.75 -15.34 -6.49
N MET A 80 -0.11 -15.58 -5.50
CA MET A 80 -1.56 -15.58 -5.65
C MET A 80 -2.15 -14.15 -5.59
N ASN A 81 -1.54 -13.24 -4.83
CA ASN A 81 -1.97 -11.86 -4.64
C ASN A 81 -0.91 -10.86 -5.09
N SER A 82 -0.77 -10.69 -6.42
CA SER A 82 0.22 -9.78 -6.98
C SER A 82 -0.08 -8.34 -6.58
N VAL A 83 0.85 -7.69 -5.85
CA VAL A 83 0.79 -6.26 -5.49
C VAL A 83 0.59 -5.37 -6.72
N VAL A 84 1.06 -5.81 -7.88
CA VAL A 84 0.86 -5.16 -9.17
C VAL A 84 -0.63 -5.13 -9.55
N LEU A 85 -1.37 -6.22 -9.33
CA LEU A 85 -2.80 -6.34 -9.65
C LEU A 85 -3.65 -5.39 -8.80
N ILE A 86 -3.43 -5.37 -7.47
CA ILE A 86 -4.12 -4.43 -6.55
C ILE A 86 -3.83 -2.97 -6.95
N SER A 87 -2.60 -2.67 -7.38
CA SER A 87 -2.23 -1.33 -7.84
C SER A 87 -3.02 -0.93 -9.10
N PHE A 88 -3.20 -1.84 -10.06
CA PHE A 88 -4.05 -1.59 -11.23
C PHE A 88 -5.53 -1.40 -10.87
N ILE A 89 -6.07 -2.20 -9.95
CA ILE A 89 -7.45 -2.04 -9.45
C ILE A 89 -7.62 -0.67 -8.78
N GLY A 90 -6.64 -0.23 -7.99
CA GLY A 90 -6.62 1.11 -7.40
C GLY A 90 -6.69 2.22 -8.45
N ILE A 91 -5.86 2.15 -9.49
CA ILE A 91 -5.84 3.14 -10.59
C ILE A 91 -7.20 3.16 -11.31
N ILE A 92 -7.74 2.00 -11.67
CA ILE A 92 -9.04 1.87 -12.35
C ILE A 92 -10.18 2.43 -11.48
N THR A 93 -10.14 2.17 -10.17
CA THR A 93 -11.14 2.69 -9.23
C THR A 93 -11.14 4.21 -9.22
N VAL A 94 -9.98 4.85 -9.22
CA VAL A 94 -9.89 6.32 -9.28
C VAL A 94 -10.41 6.84 -10.62
N VAL A 95 -10.09 6.17 -11.74
CA VAL A 95 -10.64 6.53 -13.05
C VAL A 95 -12.18 6.48 -13.01
N PHE A 96 -12.79 5.43 -12.46
CA PHE A 96 -14.25 5.35 -12.34
C PHE A 96 -14.86 6.48 -11.50
N ILE A 97 -14.21 6.90 -10.42
CA ILE A 97 -14.66 8.04 -9.62
C ILE A 97 -14.63 9.33 -10.43
N VAL A 98 -13.56 9.57 -11.21
CA VAL A 98 -13.41 10.77 -12.04
C VAL A 98 -14.48 10.86 -13.13
N TYR A 99 -14.85 9.72 -13.72
CA TYR A 99 -15.92 9.63 -14.72
C TYR A 99 -17.33 9.51 -14.11
N GLU A 100 -17.48 9.66 -12.79
CA GLU A 100 -18.76 9.56 -12.06
C GLU A 100 -19.45 8.19 -12.21
N TRP A 101 -18.67 7.15 -12.53
CA TRP A 101 -19.12 5.76 -12.61
C TRP A 101 -19.06 5.10 -11.24
N TYR A 102 -19.96 5.53 -10.36
CA TYR A 102 -19.94 5.14 -8.95
C TYR A 102 -20.16 3.63 -8.72
N ILE A 103 -21.01 2.97 -9.51
CA ILE A 103 -21.27 1.53 -9.34
C ILE A 103 -20.00 0.70 -9.59
N PRO A 104 -19.32 0.82 -10.75
CA PRO A 104 -18.01 0.17 -10.96
C PRO A 104 -16.96 0.58 -9.93
N ALA A 105 -16.92 1.85 -9.51
CA ALA A 105 -15.97 2.34 -8.52
C ALA A 105 -16.14 1.65 -7.15
N ILE A 106 -17.38 1.47 -6.69
CA ILE A 106 -17.67 0.82 -5.41
C ILE A 106 -17.25 -0.66 -5.47
N ILE A 107 -17.56 -1.35 -6.56
CA ILE A 107 -17.18 -2.76 -6.74
C ILE A 107 -15.65 -2.90 -6.73
N ALA A 108 -14.95 -2.15 -7.60
CA ALA A 108 -13.49 -2.21 -7.68
C ALA A 108 -12.81 -1.79 -6.38
N GLY A 109 -13.29 -0.72 -5.73
CA GLY A 109 -12.78 -0.25 -4.46
C GLY A 109 -12.98 -1.27 -3.32
N SER A 110 -14.09 -2.02 -3.34
CA SER A 110 -14.33 -3.07 -2.35
C SER A 110 -13.34 -4.23 -2.47
N MET A 111 -12.89 -4.57 -3.68
CA MET A 111 -11.91 -5.63 -3.90
C MET A 111 -10.56 -5.31 -3.24
N ILE A 112 -10.15 -4.03 -3.26
CA ILE A 112 -8.92 -3.57 -2.59
C ILE A 112 -8.93 -3.90 -1.08
N VAL A 113 -10.11 -3.93 -0.45
CA VAL A 113 -10.27 -4.25 0.98
C VAL A 113 -10.46 -5.75 1.20
N ILE A 114 -11.18 -6.43 0.31
CA ILE A 114 -11.47 -7.86 0.41
C ILE A 114 -10.21 -8.70 0.15
N ASP A 115 -9.38 -8.33 -0.82
CA ASP A 115 -8.18 -9.09 -1.21
C ASP A 115 -7.20 -9.30 -0.04
N PRO A 116 -6.82 -8.28 0.76
CA PRO A 116 -6.01 -8.47 1.96
C PRO A 116 -6.65 -9.39 3.00
N ILE A 117 -7.97 -9.34 3.16
CA ILE A 117 -8.69 -10.19 4.13
C ILE A 117 -8.58 -11.65 3.71
N ILE A 118 -8.87 -11.96 2.45
CA ILE A 118 -8.72 -13.30 1.88
C ILE A 118 -7.28 -13.78 2.03
N MET A 119 -6.30 -12.90 1.78
CA MET A 119 -4.89 -13.20 1.91
C MET A 119 -4.50 -13.65 3.33
N ILE A 120 -5.03 -12.98 4.37
CA ILE A 120 -4.81 -13.38 5.77
C ILE A 120 -5.36 -14.79 6.02
N PHE A 121 -6.54 -15.12 5.49
CA PHE A 121 -7.11 -16.46 5.63
C PHE A 121 -6.28 -17.54 4.92
N ILE A 122 -5.84 -17.27 3.69
CA ILE A 122 -4.98 -18.19 2.92
C ILE A 122 -3.64 -18.39 3.63
N SER A 123 -3.02 -17.31 4.14
CA SER A 123 -1.79 -17.41 4.92
C SER A 123 -1.96 -18.32 6.14
N ARG A 124 -3.03 -18.17 6.91
CA ARG A 124 -3.35 -19.04 8.05
C ARG A 124 -3.59 -20.50 7.63
N PHE A 125 -4.19 -20.72 6.47
CA PHE A 125 -4.39 -22.07 5.93
C PHE A 125 -3.06 -22.75 5.62
N TYR A 126 -2.11 -22.03 5.00
CA TYR A 126 -0.78 -22.55 4.72
C TYR A 126 0.07 -22.72 5.98
N GLU A 127 -0.04 -21.82 6.95
CA GLU A 127 0.64 -21.91 8.25
C GLU A 127 0.22 -23.16 9.07
N LYS A 128 -1.01 -23.68 8.87
CA LYS A 128 -1.41 -24.96 9.48
C LYS A 128 -0.85 -26.19 8.76
N ARG A 129 -0.42 -26.02 7.51
CA ARG A 129 0.05 -27.11 6.64
C ARG A 129 1.57 -27.26 6.64
N TYR A 130 2.29 -26.25 7.10
CA TYR A 130 3.77 -26.15 7.18
C TYR A 130 4.20 -25.82 8.61
#